data_AF-A0A3C7VYC0-F1
#
_entry.id   AF-A0A3C7VYC0-F1
#
_cell.length_a   1.000
_cell.length_b   1.000
_cell.length_c   1.000
_cell.angle_alpha   90.00
_cell.angle_beta   90.00
_cell.angle_gamma   90.00
#
_symmetry.space_group_name_H-M   'P 1'
#
loop_
_entity.id
_entity.type
_entity.pdbx_description
1 polymer ?
#
loop_
_entity_poly.entity_id
_entity_poly.type
_entity_poly.pdbx_seq_one_letter_code
_entity_poly.pdbx_strand_id
1 'polypeptide(L)'
;PPIPAGRGATAELDGRTVAAGTRLAMAGFSGDPGLGAGGERLTYDPACRVTGLSGPDRLTDCLAYKGASGGGAFHGGRLVGVLSRGDSQGRSIYVPAARFLPAVIRRLR
;
A
#
# COMPACT_ATOMS: atom_id res chain seq x y z
N PRO A 1 6.61 15.74 0.79
CA PRO A 1 7.88 15.63 1.56
C PRO A 1 8.31 14.15 1.75
N PRO A 2 9.60 13.81 1.55
CA PRO A 2 10.10 12.46 1.83
C PRO A 2 9.96 12.15 3.33
N ILE A 3 9.53 10.93 3.67
CA ILE A 3 9.45 10.47 5.06
C ILE A 3 10.89 10.25 5.55
N PRO A 4 11.35 10.90 6.63
CA PRO A 4 12.68 10.68 7.16
C PRO A 4 12.81 9.23 7.65
N ALA A 5 13.81 8.49 7.16
CA ALA A 5 14.10 7.10 7.53
C ALA A 5 14.56 6.92 9.01
N GLY A 6 14.43 7.94 9.86
CA GLY A 6 15.04 8.03 11.19
C GLY A 6 14.20 7.58 12.38
N ARG A 7 12.98 7.05 12.16
CA ARG A 7 12.18 6.42 13.22
C ARG A 7 11.65 5.08 12.73
N GLY A 8 12.55 4.13 12.57
CA GLY A 8 12.23 2.76 12.14
C GLY A 8 11.49 2.00 13.23
N ALA A 9 10.20 2.27 13.39
CA ALA A 9 9.28 1.31 13.99
C ALA A 9 8.80 0.39 12.86
N THR A 10 8.95 -0.91 13.03
CA THR A 10 8.32 -1.87 12.13
C THR A 10 6.81 -1.66 12.18
N ALA A 11 6.18 -1.47 11.02
CA ALA A 11 4.73 -1.44 10.95
C ALA A 11 4.19 -2.81 11.33
N GLU A 12 3.34 -2.87 12.34
CA GLU A 12 2.61 -4.10 12.66
C GLU A 12 1.61 -4.43 11.55
N LEU A 13 1.44 -5.73 11.28
CA LEU A 13 0.39 -6.22 10.39
C LEU A 13 -0.97 -6.08 11.08
N ASP A 14 -1.97 -5.58 10.35
CA ASP A 14 -3.36 -5.62 10.76
C ASP A 14 -4.13 -6.54 9.82
N GLY A 15 -4.58 -7.68 10.35
CA GLY A 15 -5.36 -8.67 9.60
C GLY A 15 -6.81 -8.24 9.33
N ARG A 16 -7.25 -7.07 9.81
CA ARG A 16 -8.61 -6.57 9.53
C ARG A 16 -8.64 -5.92 8.16
N THR A 17 -9.77 -6.09 7.47
CA THR A 17 -10.00 -5.37 6.22
C THR A 17 -10.71 -4.05 6.52
N VAL A 18 -10.16 -2.94 6.03
CA VAL A 18 -10.76 -1.62 6.24
C VAL A 18 -11.95 -1.35 5.32
N ALA A 19 -12.89 -0.53 5.79
CA ALA A 19 -14.12 -0.17 5.09
C ALA A 19 -13.90 0.93 4.04
N ALA A 20 -14.86 1.09 3.12
CA ALA A 20 -14.90 2.26 2.22
C ALA A 20 -14.94 3.57 3.02
N GLY A 21 -14.35 4.63 2.47
CA GLY A 21 -14.16 5.93 3.12
C GLY A 21 -12.97 5.99 4.07
N THR A 22 -12.39 4.85 4.47
CA THR A 22 -11.23 4.81 5.38
C THR A 22 -10.04 5.52 4.75
N ARG A 23 -9.40 6.41 5.51
CA ARG A 23 -8.15 7.06 5.10
C ARG A 23 -6.99 6.09 5.20
N LEU A 24 -6.19 6.07 4.15
CA LEU A 24 -4.99 5.28 4.02
C LEU A 24 -3.81 6.17 3.65
N ALA A 25 -2.63 5.61 3.85
CA ALA A 25 -1.44 6.06 3.17
C ALA A 25 -0.83 4.89 2.41
N MET A 26 -0.31 5.12 1.21
CA MET A 26 0.28 4.07 0.39
C MET A 26 1.71 4.42 0.02
N ALA A 27 2.63 3.47 0.18
CA ALA A 27 4.04 3.66 -0.10
C ALA A 27 4.61 2.51 -0.92
N GLY A 28 5.42 2.81 -1.94
CA GLY A 28 6.10 1.80 -2.76
C GLY A 28 7.23 2.40 -3.58
N PHE A 29 8.23 1.60 -3.90
CA PHE A 29 9.31 1.99 -4.81
C PHE A 29 8.80 1.88 -6.23
N SER A 30 8.61 3.02 -6.91
CA SER A 30 8.17 3.03 -8.30
C SER A 30 9.36 3.03 -9.24
N GLY A 31 9.23 2.37 -10.39
CA GLY A 31 10.29 2.28 -11.40
C GLY A 31 10.27 3.44 -12.39
N ASP A 32 9.41 4.43 -12.19
CA ASP A 32 9.37 5.60 -13.06
C ASP A 32 10.63 6.46 -12.87
N PRO A 33 11.19 7.04 -13.96
CA PRO A 33 12.42 7.80 -13.90
C PRO A 33 12.27 9.15 -13.17
N GLY A 34 11.03 9.59 -12.90
CA GLY A 34 10.75 10.85 -12.23
C GLY A 34 10.68 10.70 -10.72
N LEU A 35 9.49 10.42 -10.20
CA LEU A 35 9.24 10.33 -8.77
C LEU A 35 9.95 9.14 -8.14
N GLY A 36 9.98 7.99 -8.82
CA GLY A 36 10.62 6.78 -8.33
C GLY A 36 12.13 6.72 -8.47
N ALA A 37 12.73 7.64 -9.24
CA ALA A 37 14.15 7.60 -9.60
C ALA A 37 14.60 6.21 -10.09
N GLY A 38 13.79 5.56 -10.93
CA GLY A 38 14.09 4.23 -11.46
C GLY A 38 14.00 3.10 -10.42
N GLY A 39 13.33 3.31 -9.29
CA GLY A 39 13.19 2.32 -8.21
C GLY A 39 14.05 2.61 -6.99
N GLU A 40 14.89 3.64 -7.04
CA GLU A 40 15.78 4.01 -5.92
C GLU A 40 15.08 4.82 -4.84
N ARG A 41 13.91 5.40 -5.14
CA ARG A 41 13.19 6.28 -4.21
C ARG A 41 11.80 5.76 -3.86
N LEU A 42 11.48 5.78 -2.56
CA LEU A 42 10.14 5.51 -2.07
C LEU A 42 9.18 6.61 -2.54
N THR A 43 8.14 6.22 -3.27
CA THR A 43 6.99 7.09 -3.56
C THR A 43 5.88 6.82 -2.56
N TYR A 44 5.11 7.87 -2.25
CA TYR A 44 4.17 7.84 -1.15
C TYR A 44 3.00 8.79 -1.39
N ASP A 45 1.78 8.28 -1.20
CA ASP A 45 0.56 9.08 -1.12
C ASP A 45 0.09 9.13 0.36
N PRO A 46 0.12 10.31 1.00
CA PRO A 46 -0.14 10.45 2.43
C PRO A 46 -1.61 10.36 2.85
N ALA A 47 -2.56 10.59 1.95
CA ALA A 47 -3.90 10.99 2.37
C ALA A 47 -5.01 10.58 1.39
N CYS A 48 -4.97 9.34 0.94
CA CYS A 48 -5.97 8.75 0.06
C CYS A 48 -7.01 7.92 0.84
N ARG A 49 -7.99 7.36 0.14
CA ARG A 49 -9.16 6.68 0.69
C ARG A 49 -9.51 5.40 -0.06
N VAL A 50 -10.10 4.46 0.67
CA VAL A 50 -10.81 3.33 0.06
C VAL A 50 -12.08 3.85 -0.60
N THR A 51 -12.21 3.68 -1.91
CA THR A 51 -13.35 4.13 -2.70
C THR A 51 -14.37 3.01 -2.94
N GLY A 52 -13.96 1.74 -2.81
CA GLY A 52 -14.86 0.62 -2.98
C GLY A 52 -14.17 -0.74 -2.97
N LEU A 53 -14.78 -1.69 -3.68
CA LEU A 53 -14.34 -3.08 -3.78
C LEU A 53 -13.99 -3.45 -5.22
N SER A 54 -12.95 -4.27 -5.40
CA SER A 54 -12.68 -4.99 -6.65
C SER A 54 -12.61 -6.48 -6.32
N GLY A 55 -13.76 -7.15 -6.35
CA GLY A 55 -13.88 -8.50 -5.81
C GLY A 55 -13.47 -8.55 -4.33
N PRO A 56 -12.49 -9.40 -3.93
CA PRO A 56 -12.00 -9.45 -2.55
C PRO A 56 -11.01 -8.31 -2.21
N ASP A 57 -10.61 -7.52 -3.20
CA ASP A 57 -9.64 -6.43 -3.06
C ASP A 57 -10.30 -5.07 -2.88
N ARG A 58 -9.48 -4.07 -2.60
CA ARG A 58 -9.94 -2.73 -2.24
C ARG A 58 -9.52 -1.74 -3.29
N LEU A 59 -10.50 -1.06 -3.87
CA LEU A 59 -10.29 0.09 -4.74
C LEU A 59 -10.02 1.32 -3.88
N THR A 60 -9.07 2.13 -4.32
CA THR A 60 -8.69 3.37 -3.66
C THR A 60 -8.44 4.47 -4.68
N ASP A 61 -8.49 5.71 -4.23
CA ASP A 61 -8.06 6.89 -5.00
C ASP A 61 -6.56 7.21 -4.79
N CYS A 62 -5.79 6.28 -4.21
CA CYS A 62 -4.37 6.49 -3.96
C CYS A 62 -3.57 6.50 -5.26
N LEU A 63 -2.66 7.47 -5.38
CA LEU A 63 -1.68 7.51 -6.46
C LEU A 63 -0.69 6.37 -6.31
N ALA A 64 -0.68 5.49 -7.30
CA ALA A 64 0.24 4.37 -7.41
C ALA A 64 0.95 4.44 -8.77
N TYR A 65 2.25 4.71 -8.73
CA TYR A 65 3.08 4.78 -9.93
C TYR A 65 3.54 3.39 -10.36
N LYS A 66 3.79 3.24 -11.66
CA LYS A 66 4.30 1.98 -12.23
C LYS A 66 5.54 1.50 -11.48
N GLY A 67 5.53 0.24 -11.06
CA GLY A 67 6.60 -0.38 -10.26
C GLY A 67 6.32 -0.41 -8.76
N ALA A 68 5.39 0.40 -8.24
CA ALA A 68 5.05 0.41 -6.80
C ALA A 68 4.27 -0.84 -6.34
N SER A 69 3.97 -1.79 -7.23
CA SER A 69 3.39 -3.10 -6.90
C SER A 69 4.27 -3.81 -5.86
N GLY A 70 3.65 -4.40 -4.84
CA GLY A 70 4.35 -4.93 -3.68
C GLY A 70 4.56 -3.92 -2.54
N GLY A 71 4.29 -2.63 -2.78
CA GLY A 71 4.30 -1.59 -1.76
C GLY A 71 3.23 -1.79 -0.66
N GLY A 72 3.32 -1.04 0.43
CA GLY A 72 2.42 -1.17 1.58
C GLY A 72 1.23 -0.21 1.54
N ALA A 73 0.07 -0.70 1.96
CA ALA A 73 -1.09 0.12 2.32
C ALA A 73 -1.21 0.21 3.85
N PHE A 74 -1.23 1.43 4.39
CA PHE A 74 -1.15 1.71 5.81
C PHE A 74 -2.38 2.44 6.34
N HIS A 75 -2.87 2.01 7.51
CA HIS A 75 -3.94 2.67 8.25
C HIS A 75 -3.53 2.80 9.73
N GLY A 76 -3.57 4.02 10.27
CA GLY A 76 -3.19 4.24 11.68
C GLY A 76 -1.78 3.74 12.03
N GLY A 77 -0.85 3.77 11.07
CA GLY A 77 0.51 3.26 11.23
C GLY A 77 0.69 1.74 11.07
N ARG A 78 -0.40 0.99 10.83
CA ARG A 78 -0.37 -0.46 10.64
C ARG A 78 -0.46 -0.84 9.16
N LEU A 79 0.21 -1.92 8.75
CA LEU A 79 0.15 -2.47 7.41
C LEU A 79 -1.14 -3.29 7.24
N VAL A 80 -2.10 -2.78 6.46
CA VAL A 80 -3.42 -3.40 6.21
C VAL A 80 -3.49 -4.16 4.89
N GLY A 81 -2.45 -4.06 4.05
CA GLY A 81 -2.40 -4.77 2.77
C GLY A 81 -1.24 -4.35 1.89
N VAL A 82 -1.21 -4.92 0.68
CA VAL A 82 -0.13 -4.74 -0.29
C VAL A 82 -0.69 -4.18 -1.59
N LEU A 83 -0.04 -3.16 -2.13
CA LEU A 83 -0.33 -2.61 -3.46
C LEU A 83 -0.22 -3.72 -4.51
N SER A 84 -1.28 -3.92 -5.27
CA SER A 84 -1.29 -4.92 -6.34
C SER A 84 -1.12 -4.23 -7.69
N ARG A 85 -1.98 -3.26 -8.00
CA ARG A 85 -2.05 -2.61 -9.31
C ARG A 85 -2.46 -1.15 -9.15
N GLY A 86 -2.02 -0.31 -10.08
CA GLY A 86 -2.46 1.07 -10.20
C GLY A 86 -2.54 1.47 -11.67
N ASP A 87 -3.38 2.46 -11.98
CA ASP A 87 -3.50 3.00 -13.34
C ASP A 87 -2.57 4.21 -13.59
N SER A 88 -1.79 4.62 -12.59
CA SER A 88 -0.97 5.84 -12.62
C SER A 88 -1.76 7.14 -12.87
N GLN A 89 -3.09 7.10 -12.74
CA GLN A 89 -4.03 8.21 -12.98
C GLN A 89 -4.92 8.51 -11.77
N GLY A 90 -4.63 7.90 -10.62
CA GLY A 90 -5.36 8.15 -9.37
C GLY A 90 -6.29 7.03 -8.95
N ARG A 91 -6.18 5.84 -9.53
CA ARG A 91 -6.82 4.64 -8.96
C ARG A 91 -5.81 3.55 -8.72
N SER A 92 -5.94 2.91 -7.57
CA SER A 92 -5.15 1.73 -7.24
C SER A 92 -5.95 0.69 -6.48
N ILE A 93 -5.48 -0.54 -6.60
CA ILE A 93 -6.02 -1.71 -5.93
C ILE A 93 -4.94 -2.22 -4.97
N TYR A 94 -5.33 -2.47 -3.73
CA TYR A 94 -4.51 -3.20 -2.79
C TYR A 94 -5.20 -4.49 -2.34
N VAL A 95 -4.38 -5.49 -2.04
CA VAL A 95 -4.77 -6.79 -1.52
C VAL A 95 -4.74 -6.73 0.01
N PRO A 96 -5.87 -6.90 0.71
CA PRO A 96 -5.90 -6.88 2.17
C PRO A 96 -4.99 -7.95 2.81
N ALA A 97 -4.29 -7.59 3.88
CA ALA A 97 -3.39 -8.51 4.61
C ALA A 97 -4.11 -9.77 5.09
N ALA A 98 -5.38 -9.63 5.47
CA ALA A 98 -6.29 -10.74 5.81
C ALA A 98 -6.27 -11.90 4.81
N ARG A 99 -6.06 -11.62 3.52
CA ARG A 99 -6.11 -12.61 2.44
C ARG A 99 -4.90 -13.53 2.40
N PHE A 100 -3.73 -13.05 2.82
CA PHE A 100 -2.47 -13.80 2.69
C PHE A 100 -1.79 -14.09 4.02
N LEU A 101 -2.13 -13.36 5.09
CA LEU A 101 -1.45 -13.48 6.39
C LEU A 101 -1.47 -14.90 6.96
N PRO A 102 -2.58 -15.67 6.94
CA PRO A 102 -2.57 -17.05 7.43
C PRO A 102 -1.61 -17.96 6.65
N ALA A 103 -1.54 -17.78 5.32
CA ALA A 103 -0.66 -18.58 4.46
C ALA A 103 0.82 -18.26 4.70
N VAL A 104 1.15 -16.96 4.88
CA VAL A 104 2.50 -16.50 5.20
C VAL A 104 2.94 -17.01 6.57
N ILE A 105 2.11 -16.84 7.61
CA ILE A 105 2.43 -17.32 8.97
C ILE A 105 2.70 -18.82 8.98
N ARG A 106 1.88 -19.61 8.28
CA ARG A 106 2.08 -21.07 8.21
C ARG A 106 3.41 -21.45 7.56
N ARG A 107 3.92 -20.66 6.61
CA ARG A 107 5.15 -20.96 5.86
C ARG A 107 6.43 -20.55 6.59
N LEU A 108 6.31 -19.60 7.52
CA LEU A 108 7.41 -19.06 8.33
C LEU A 108 7.59 -19.78 9.68
N ARG A 109 6.66 -20.69 10.03
CA ARG A 109 6.82 -21.65 11.13
C ARG A 109 7.54 -22.89 10.61
#